data_AF-A0A7S4M3E4-F1
#
_entry.id   AF-A0A7S4M3E4-F1
#
_cell.length_a   1.000
_cell.length_b   1.000
_cell.length_c   1.000
_cell.angle_alpha   90.00
_cell.angle_beta   90.00
_cell.angle_gamma   90.00
#
_symmetry.space_group_name_H-M   'P 1'
#
loop_
_entity.id
_entity.type
_entity.pdbx_description
1 polymer ?
#
loop_
_entity_poly.entity_id
_entity_poly.type
_entity_poly.pdbx_seq_one_letter_code
_entity_poly.pdbx_strand_id
1 'polypeptide(L)'
;KLRGRSSSDGGSFCGGRTRRVVSFVLYLNRAWDEANGGKLRIYAAHDHSPSSSSSSQQSPAHVEDIVPEGGTLVMFMSGDVEHMVCETFAERQCIVGWFNEYREERVPCG
;
A
#
# COMPACT_ATOMS: atom_id res chain seq x y z
N LYS A 1 25.95 13.83 -23.92
CA LYS A 1 27.07 14.14 -23.01
C LYS A 1 26.52 15.00 -21.87
N LEU A 2 26.05 14.37 -20.80
CA LEU A 2 25.41 15.05 -19.66
C LEU A 2 26.51 15.68 -18.79
N ARG A 3 26.42 16.99 -18.55
CA ARG A 3 27.32 17.71 -17.63
C ARG A 3 26.89 17.39 -16.20
N GLY A 4 27.80 16.84 -15.41
CA GLY A 4 27.62 16.66 -13.97
C GLY A 4 27.49 18.01 -13.27
N ARG A 5 26.52 18.12 -12.36
CA ARG A 5 26.48 19.21 -11.37
C ARG A 5 27.49 18.88 -10.27
N SER A 6 28.35 19.85 -9.94
CA SER A 6 29.39 19.68 -8.95
C SER A 6 28.82 19.60 -7.55
N SER A 7 29.33 18.64 -6.78
CA SER A 7 29.07 18.47 -5.36
C SER A 7 29.68 19.63 -4.57
N SER A 8 28.86 20.58 -4.14
CA SER A 8 29.19 21.50 -3.05
C SER A 8 27.92 22.16 -2.52
N ASP A 9 26.93 21.35 -2.15
CA ASP A 9 25.98 21.69 -1.11
C ASP A 9 25.66 20.38 -0.39
N GLY A 10 25.94 20.34 0.90
CA GLY A 10 25.54 19.24 1.78
C GLY A 10 24.03 19.15 1.77
N GLY A 11 23.50 18.34 0.86
CA GLY A 11 22.08 18.07 0.66
C GLY A 11 21.52 17.22 1.79
N SER A 12 21.63 17.69 3.03
CA SER A 12 20.61 17.39 4.03
C SER A 12 19.34 18.04 3.51
N PHE A 13 18.48 17.25 2.86
CA PHE A 13 17.12 17.67 2.58
C PHE A 13 16.45 17.98 3.91
N CYS A 14 16.38 19.27 4.20
CA CYS A 14 15.66 19.89 5.30
C CYS A 14 14.28 19.23 5.51
N GLY A 15 14.09 18.65 6.70
CA GLY A 15 12.86 18.72 7.51
C GLY A 15 11.54 18.21 6.96
N GLY A 16 11.47 17.53 5.81
CA GLY A 16 10.20 17.04 5.27
C GLY A 16 9.81 15.68 5.85
N ARG A 17 8.66 15.58 6.55
CA ARG A 17 8.08 14.27 6.90
C ARG A 17 7.43 13.66 5.67
N THR A 18 7.95 12.53 5.23
CA THR A 18 7.40 11.73 4.12
C THR A 18 6.47 10.65 4.68
N ARG A 19 5.19 10.68 4.30
CA ARG A 19 4.18 9.71 4.75
C ARG A 19 3.72 8.85 3.57
N ARG A 20 3.71 7.53 3.74
CA ARG A 20 3.09 6.60 2.78
C ARG A 20 1.58 6.82 2.77
N VAL A 21 1.02 7.12 1.60
CA VAL A 21 -0.43 7.32 1.42
C VAL A 21 -1.05 6.12 0.74
N VAL A 22 -0.46 5.64 -0.36
CA VAL A 22 -0.97 4.48 -1.10
C VAL A 22 0.13 3.42 -1.18
N SER A 23 -0.19 2.19 -0.80
CA SER A 23 0.64 1.01 -1.01
C SER A 23 0.19 0.34 -2.30
N PHE A 24 1.14 -0.19 -3.07
CA PHE A 24 0.82 -1.04 -4.22
C PHE A 24 1.65 -2.32 -4.22
N VAL A 25 1.05 -3.38 -4.77
CA VAL A 25 1.66 -4.68 -5.00
C VAL A 25 1.31 -5.13 -6.41
N LEU A 26 2.32 -5.35 -7.26
CA LEU A 26 2.15 -5.94 -8.59
C LEU A 26 2.69 -7.37 -8.56
N TYR A 27 1.83 -8.36 -8.77
CA TYR A 27 2.22 -9.77 -8.81
C TYR A 27 2.77 -10.18 -10.17
N LEU A 28 3.77 -11.07 -10.15
CA LEU A 28 4.49 -11.54 -11.34
C LEU A 28 4.42 -13.07 -11.51
N ASN A 29 3.58 -13.75 -10.74
CA ASN A 29 3.55 -15.21 -10.66
C ASN A 29 2.71 -15.82 -11.77
N ARG A 30 3.30 -16.63 -12.65
CA ARG A 30 2.58 -17.25 -13.76
C ARG A 30 1.82 -18.48 -13.29
N ALA A 31 0.54 -18.61 -13.69
CA ALA A 31 -0.28 -19.80 -13.46
C ALA A 31 -0.32 -20.22 -11.98
N TRP A 32 -0.77 -19.30 -11.13
CA TRP A 32 -0.82 -19.50 -9.68
C TRP A 32 -1.92 -20.51 -9.32
N ASP A 33 -1.51 -21.64 -8.73
CA ASP A 33 -2.40 -22.66 -8.21
C ASP A 33 -2.86 -22.32 -6.77
N GLU A 34 -4.07 -22.74 -6.40
CA GLU A 34 -4.61 -22.50 -5.06
C GLU A 34 -3.78 -23.17 -3.95
N ALA A 35 -3.19 -24.34 -4.22
CA ALA A 35 -2.34 -25.05 -3.27
C ALA A 35 -1.04 -24.29 -2.93
N ASN A 36 -0.64 -23.32 -3.76
CA ASN A 36 0.54 -22.49 -3.48
C ASN A 36 0.31 -21.48 -2.34
N GLY A 37 -0.94 -21.24 -1.94
CA GLY A 37 -1.28 -20.27 -0.90
C GLY A 37 -0.95 -18.83 -1.31
N GLY A 38 -0.44 -18.02 -0.37
CA GLY A 38 0.14 -16.70 -0.64
C GLY A 38 -0.85 -15.57 -0.97
N LYS A 39 -2.15 -15.79 -0.73
CA LYS A 39 -3.19 -14.78 -0.91
C LYS A 39 -2.88 -13.53 -0.07
N LEU A 40 -3.17 -12.35 -0.61
CA LEU A 40 -3.17 -11.10 0.16
C LEU A 40 -4.57 -10.91 0.72
N ARG A 41 -4.71 -11.02 2.04
CA ARG A 41 -5.95 -10.77 2.76
C ARG A 41 -6.06 -9.30 3.11
N ILE A 42 -7.18 -8.69 2.75
CA ILE A 42 -7.54 -7.31 3.06
C ILE A 42 -8.71 -7.32 4.04
N TYR A 43 -8.62 -6.49 5.07
CA TYR A 43 -9.71 -6.23 6.01
C TYR A 43 -10.26 -4.82 5.74
N ALA A 44 -11.38 -4.74 5.04
CA ALA A 44 -12.04 -3.48 4.73
C ALA A 44 -13.07 -3.12 5.80
N ALA A 45 -13.01 -1.88 6.30
CA ALA A 45 -14.09 -1.31 7.09
C ALA A 45 -15.33 -1.13 6.20
N HIS A 46 -16.53 -1.38 6.75
CA HIS A 46 -17.79 -1.22 6.03
C HIS A 46 -17.89 0.18 5.39
N ASP A 47 -18.42 0.19 4.17
CA ASP A 47 -18.70 1.41 3.41
C ASP A 47 -19.57 2.37 4.24
N HIS A 48 -19.12 3.61 4.39
CA HIS A 48 -19.96 4.70 4.90
C HIS A 48 -20.94 5.14 3.81
N SER A 49 -21.80 4.21 3.35
CA SER A 49 -22.95 4.62 2.56
C SER A 49 -23.87 5.47 3.45
N PRO A 50 -24.21 6.72 3.08
CA PRO A 50 -25.10 7.56 3.87
C PRO A 50 -26.57 7.08 3.80
N SER A 51 -26.86 5.89 3.27
CA SER A 51 -28.21 5.37 3.06
C SER A 51 -28.48 4.07 3.82
N SER A 52 -28.34 4.09 5.15
CA SER A 52 -29.00 3.07 5.99
C SER A 52 -29.21 3.62 7.39
N SER A 53 -30.33 4.32 7.53
CA SER A 53 -30.99 4.56 8.80
C SER A 53 -31.18 3.24 9.58
N SER A 54 -30.85 3.30 10.86
CA SER A 54 -31.37 2.46 11.95
C SER A 54 -31.13 0.95 11.89
N SER A 55 -29.98 0.50 12.43
CA SER A 55 -29.92 -0.61 13.39
C SER A 55 -28.46 -0.86 13.78
N SER A 56 -28.18 -0.81 15.09
CA SER A 56 -26.92 -1.16 15.73
C SER A 56 -26.64 -2.67 15.59
N GLN A 57 -26.21 -3.09 14.41
CA GLN A 57 -25.53 -4.36 14.19
C GLN A 57 -24.22 -4.05 13.49
N GLN A 58 -23.15 -4.11 14.28
CA GLN A 58 -21.77 -4.00 13.83
C GLN A 58 -21.53 -5.18 12.87
N SER A 59 -21.74 -4.93 11.59
CA SER A 59 -21.55 -5.95 10.56
C SER A 59 -20.07 -6.33 10.55
N PRO A 60 -19.73 -7.62 10.42
CA PRO A 60 -18.34 -8.07 10.47
C PRO A 60 -17.53 -7.38 9.37
N ALA A 61 -16.30 -6.98 9.69
CA ALA A 61 -15.39 -6.38 8.71
C ALA A 61 -15.32 -7.26 7.45
N HIS A 62 -15.43 -6.63 6.28
CA HIS A 62 -15.38 -7.36 5.01
C HIS A 62 -13.95 -7.88 4.80
N VAL A 63 -13.81 -9.18 4.59
CA VAL A 63 -12.52 -9.83 4.33
C VAL A 63 -12.47 -10.21 2.86
N GLU A 64 -11.45 -9.72 2.16
CA GLU A 64 -11.20 -10.04 0.75
C GLU A 64 -9.83 -10.72 0.61
N ASP A 65 -9.80 -11.88 -0.04
CA ASP A 65 -8.56 -12.60 -0.33
C ASP A 65 -8.19 -12.46 -1.81
N ILE A 66 -7.06 -11.82 -2.09
CA ILE A 66 -6.56 -11.57 -3.45
C ILE A 66 -5.51 -12.61 -3.80
N VAL A 67 -5.77 -13.38 -4.85
CA VAL A 67 -4.81 -14.36 -5.40
C VAL A 67 -3.63 -13.62 -6.04
N PRO A 68 -2.37 -14.01 -5.77
CA PRO A 68 -1.21 -13.31 -6.29
C PRO A 68 -0.88 -13.72 -7.75
N GLU A 69 -1.88 -13.74 -8.63
CA GLU A 69 -1.71 -14.09 -10.04
C GLU A 69 -0.95 -12.97 -10.80
N GLY A 70 -0.06 -13.38 -11.70
CA GLY A 70 0.75 -12.48 -12.53
C GLY A 70 -0.10 -11.48 -13.31
N GLY A 71 0.29 -10.21 -13.26
CA GLY A 71 -0.47 -9.10 -13.86
C GLY A 71 -1.53 -8.49 -12.95
N THR A 72 -1.74 -9.04 -11.75
CA THR A 72 -2.64 -8.46 -10.74
C THR A 72 -1.93 -7.31 -10.02
N LEU A 73 -2.48 -6.10 -10.16
CA LEU A 73 -2.08 -4.91 -9.42
C LEU A 73 -3.08 -4.65 -8.30
N VAL A 74 -2.61 -4.64 -7.06
CA VAL A 74 -3.39 -4.27 -5.87
C VAL A 74 -2.93 -2.92 -5.37
N MET A 75 -3.86 -2.02 -5.07
CA MET A 75 -3.59 -0.70 -4.51
C MET A 75 -4.53 -0.43 -3.33
N PHE A 76 -4.00 0.07 -2.22
CA PHE A 76 -4.80 0.38 -1.03
C PHE A 76 -4.19 1.52 -0.20
N MET A 77 -5.02 2.16 0.62
CA MET A 77 -4.60 3.25 1.51
C MET A 77 -3.70 2.69 2.62
N SER A 78 -2.46 3.18 2.68
CA SER A 78 -1.40 2.60 3.53
C SER A 78 -1.68 2.69 5.03
N GLY A 79 -2.47 3.67 5.46
CA GLY A 79 -2.79 3.89 6.86
C GLY A 79 -4.16 3.38 7.30
N ASP A 80 -5.03 3.03 6.35
CA ASP A 80 -6.45 2.78 6.63
C ASP A 80 -6.83 1.32 6.37
N VAL A 81 -6.06 0.62 5.52
CA VAL A 81 -6.36 -0.75 5.11
C VAL A 81 -5.42 -1.73 5.80
N GLU A 82 -5.97 -2.45 6.78
CA GLU A 82 -5.29 -3.57 7.41
C GLU A 82 -5.21 -4.74 6.41
N HIS A 83 -4.03 -5.36 6.32
CA HIS A 83 -3.77 -6.42 5.38
C HIS A 83 -2.79 -7.45 5.94
N MET A 84 -2.90 -8.68 5.45
CA MET A 84 -2.06 -9.81 5.84
C MET A 84 -1.68 -10.62 4.61
N VAL A 85 -0.42 -11.04 4.53
CA VAL A 85 0.00 -12.03 3.53
C VAL A 85 -0.21 -13.41 4.15
N CYS A 86 -1.11 -14.20 3.55
CA CYS A 86 -1.30 -15.59 3.96
C CYS A 86 -0.05 -16.42 3.70
N GLU A 87 0.09 -17.53 4.42
CA GLU A 87 1.20 -18.48 4.24
C GLU A 87 1.33 -18.93 2.78
N THR A 88 2.57 -19.04 2.31
CA THR A 88 2.91 -19.39 0.92
C THR A 88 3.76 -20.65 0.91
N PHE A 89 3.48 -21.55 -0.04
CA PHE A 89 4.17 -22.84 -0.19
C PHE A 89 4.96 -22.94 -1.50
N ALA A 90 4.98 -21.86 -2.28
CA ALA A 90 5.77 -21.71 -3.52
C ALA A 90 6.45 -20.34 -3.57
N GLU A 91 7.38 -20.16 -4.52
CA GLU A 91 8.03 -18.87 -4.77
C GLU A 91 7.01 -17.82 -5.21
N ARG A 92 6.96 -16.70 -4.49
CA ARG A 92 5.98 -15.63 -4.68
C ARG A 92 6.67 -14.31 -5.00
N GLN A 93 6.67 -13.94 -6.27
CA GLN A 93 7.28 -12.75 -6.83
C GLN A 93 6.29 -11.59 -6.92
N CYS A 94 6.74 -10.41 -6.50
CA CYS A 94 5.99 -9.17 -6.63
C CYS A 94 6.92 -7.95 -6.70
N ILE A 95 6.40 -6.84 -7.21
CA ILE A 95 6.97 -5.50 -7.05
C ILE A 95 6.09 -4.75 -6.06
N VAL A 96 6.69 -4.21 -5.00
CA VAL A 96 6.00 -3.42 -4.00
C VAL A 96 6.50 -1.99 -3.98
N GLY A 97 5.62 -1.05 -3.66
CA GLY A 97 6.03 0.33 -3.47
C GLY A 97 4.95 1.19 -2.84
N TRP A 98 5.29 2.47 -2.67
CA TRP A 98 4.42 3.44 -2.01
C TRP A 98 4.41 4.77 -2.74
N PHE A 99 3.23 5.36 -2.87
CA PHE A 99 3.09 6.78 -3.13
C PHE A 99 3.11 7.52 -1.81
N ASN A 100 3.98 8.53 -1.70
CA ASN A 100 4.16 9.29 -0.48
C ASN A 100 3.60 10.71 -0.61
N GLU A 101 2.98 11.21 0.45
CA GLU A 101 2.76 12.63 0.66
C GLU A 101 4.05 13.22 1.24
N TYR A 102 4.54 14.27 0.58
CA TYR A 102 5.59 15.12 1.11
C TYR A 102 4.95 16.32 1.77
N ARG A 103 5.27 16.56 3.05
CA ARG A 103 4.92 17.79 3.75
C ARG A 103 6.17 18.59 4.05
N GLU A 104 6.24 19.78 3.49
CA GLU A 104 7.26 20.76 3.81
C GLU A 104 6.97 21.33 5.21
N GLU A 105 7.85 21.11 6.17
CA GLU A 105 7.76 21.76 7.47
C GLU A 105 8.20 23.21 7.30
N ARG A 106 7.25 24.15 7.39
CA ARG A 106 7.60 25.57 7.47
C ARG A 106 8.40 25.80 8.75
N VAL A 107 9.69 26.06 8.62
CA VAL A 107 10.51 26.57 9.71
C VAL A 107 10.04 28.00 10.00
N PRO A 108 9.50 28.32 11.20
CA PRO A 108 9.17 29.69 11.54
C PRO A 108 10.46 30.51 11.57
N CYS A 109 10.54 31.59 10.79
CA CYS A 109 11.57 32.60 10.99
C CYS A 109 11.28 33.31 12.32
N GLY A 110 12.18 33.14 13.30
CA GLY A 110 12.21 33.93 14.52
C GLY A 110 12.87 35.29 14.31
#